data_AF-A0AAW1PY52-F1
#
_entry.id   AF-A0AAW1PY52-F1
#
_cell.length_a   1.000
_cell.length_b   1.000
_cell.length_c   1.000
_cell.angle_alpha   90.00
_cell.angle_beta   90.00
_cell.angle_gamma   90.00
#
_symmetry.space_group_name_H-M   'P 1'
#
loop_
_entity.id
_entity.type
_entity.pdbx_description
1 polymer ?
#
loop_
_entity_poly.entity_id
_entity_poly.type
_entity_poly.pdbx_seq_one_letter_code
_entity_poly.pdbx_strand_id
1 'polypeptide(L)'
;MQLRVTLQGQTAGAPKLEAALAAAVAEQRFQDAAALRDKLRQLRPSKIPTTSNAWTQGVCVQVSSYFLPQQSSPRTGSYIFAYRITITNEGQVPVKLLSRHWMIADGNGHMEEVKGPGVVGQFPLLRPGESFQYTSAAPLKTPQGYMEGTFEMVTFTASGARGEHFQAQVARFGLDTDAGCMPAKQHGR
;
A
#
# COMPACT_ATOMS: atom_id res chain seq x y z
N MET A 1 -15.42 -10.19 -18.99
CA MET A 1 -14.53 -11.20 -18.36
C MET A 1 -14.50 -10.88 -16.87
N GLN A 2 -15.05 -11.76 -16.03
CA GLN A 2 -15.52 -11.45 -14.67
C GLN A 2 -14.36 -11.30 -13.66
N LEU A 3 -14.38 -10.22 -12.88
CA LEU A 3 -13.59 -10.07 -11.65
C LEU A 3 -14.21 -10.98 -10.58
N ARG A 4 -13.48 -12.04 -10.18
CA ARG A 4 -13.77 -12.77 -8.93
C ARG A 4 -12.88 -12.19 -7.83
N VAL A 5 -13.48 -11.38 -6.96
CA VAL A 5 -12.90 -11.06 -5.65
C VAL A 5 -13.63 -11.93 -4.64
N THR A 6 -12.96 -12.97 -4.15
CA THR A 6 -13.51 -13.81 -3.07
C THR A 6 -13.10 -13.18 -1.74
N LEU A 7 -13.98 -12.36 -1.15
CA LEU A 7 -13.84 -11.93 0.25
C LEU A 7 -14.50 -12.98 1.14
N GLN A 8 -13.71 -13.92 1.68
CA GLN A 8 -14.13 -14.80 2.76
C GLN A 8 -13.89 -14.12 4.12
N GLY A 9 -14.90 -14.14 4.99
CA GLY A 9 -14.74 -13.99 6.44
C GLY A 9 -15.27 -12.70 7.06
N GLN A 10 -16.58 -12.56 7.21
CA GLN A 10 -17.14 -11.60 8.16
C GLN A 10 -16.95 -12.14 9.59
N THR A 11 -16.11 -11.49 10.40
CA THR A 11 -15.93 -11.81 11.83
C THR A 11 -17.09 -11.25 12.66
N ALA A 12 -18.00 -12.11 13.13
CA ALA A 12 -19.26 -11.77 13.80
C ALA A 12 -19.16 -11.01 15.15
N GLY A 13 -17.97 -10.67 15.63
CA GLY A 13 -17.76 -10.02 16.95
C GLY A 13 -17.46 -8.51 16.92
N ALA A 14 -16.98 -7.97 15.80
CA ALA A 14 -16.50 -6.59 15.72
C ALA A 14 -17.60 -5.51 15.89
N PRO A 15 -18.79 -5.62 15.27
CA PRO A 15 -19.83 -4.59 15.40
C PRO A 15 -20.35 -4.42 16.84
N LYS A 16 -20.40 -5.53 17.60
CA LYS A 16 -20.84 -5.52 19.00
C LYS A 16 -19.83 -4.81 19.92
N LEU A 17 -18.54 -4.96 19.65
CA LEU A 17 -17.47 -4.30 20.38
C LEU A 17 -17.34 -2.82 20.01
N GLU A 18 -17.61 -2.46 18.76
CA GLU A 18 -17.69 -1.05 18.32
C GLU A 18 -18.83 -0.31 19.04
N ALA A 19 -20.02 -0.91 19.11
CA ALA A 19 -21.13 -0.35 19.88
C ALA A 19 -20.78 -0.22 21.37
N ALA A 20 -20.12 -1.24 21.95
CA ALA A 20 -19.69 -1.21 23.35
C ALA A 20 -18.62 -0.13 23.61
N LEU A 21 -17.69 0.08 22.67
CA LEU A 21 -16.68 1.13 22.73
C LEU A 21 -17.33 2.52 22.67
N ALA A 22 -18.25 2.73 21.74
CA ALA A 22 -18.98 3.99 21.61
C ALA A 22 -19.78 4.33 22.88
N ALA A 23 -20.44 3.34 23.48
CA ALA A 23 -21.14 3.51 24.76
C ALA A 23 -20.17 3.84 25.91
N ALA A 24 -19.03 3.14 25.99
CA ALA A 24 -18.02 3.42 27.03
C ALA A 24 -17.43 4.83 26.92
N VAL A 25 -17.26 5.36 25.69
CA VAL A 25 -16.84 6.75 25.46
C VAL A 25 -17.93 7.73 25.85
N ALA A 26 -19.18 7.48 25.46
CA ALA A 26 -20.32 8.34 25.80
C ALA A 26 -20.56 8.43 27.32
N GLU A 27 -20.35 7.32 28.03
CA GLU A 27 -20.51 7.20 29.49
C GLU A 27 -19.24 7.59 30.25
N GLN A 28 -18.20 8.12 29.58
CA GLN A 28 -16.93 8.53 30.18
C GLN A 28 -16.20 7.40 30.95
N ARG A 29 -16.46 6.14 30.59
CA ARG A 29 -15.76 4.96 31.12
C ARG A 29 -14.45 4.75 30.37
N PHE A 30 -13.51 5.68 30.56
CA PHE A 30 -12.27 5.74 29.77
C PHE A 30 -11.38 4.48 29.86
N GLN A 31 -11.36 3.81 31.01
CA GLN A 31 -10.63 2.54 31.16
C GLN A 31 -11.27 1.41 30.34
N ASP A 32 -12.60 1.30 30.37
CA ASP A 32 -13.33 0.32 29.58
C ASP A 32 -13.22 0.60 28.08
N ALA A 33 -13.28 1.88 27.69
CA ALA A 33 -13.06 2.31 26.33
C ALA A 33 -11.65 1.95 25.83
N ALA A 34 -10.62 2.13 26.66
CA ALA A 34 -9.26 1.70 26.33
C ALA A 34 -9.18 0.17 26.13
N ALA A 35 -9.73 -0.61 27.07
CA ALA A 35 -9.73 -2.07 27.00
C ALA A 35 -10.53 -2.61 25.79
N LEU A 36 -11.70 -2.01 25.50
CA LEU A 36 -12.53 -2.39 24.36
C LEU A 36 -11.89 -2.03 23.03
N ARG A 37 -11.20 -0.88 22.95
CA ARG A 37 -10.40 -0.49 21.79
C ARG A 37 -9.26 -1.47 21.55
N ASP A 38 -8.55 -1.86 22.61
CA ASP A 38 -7.44 -2.81 22.50
C ASP A 38 -7.95 -4.21 22.11
N LYS A 39 -9.12 -4.62 22.62
CA LYS A 39 -9.79 -5.87 22.25
C LYS A 39 -10.33 -5.85 20.81
N LEU A 40 -10.87 -4.72 20.35
CA LEU A 40 -11.29 -4.53 18.96
C LEU A 40 -10.09 -4.57 18.02
N ARG A 41 -8.95 -4.00 18.43
CA ARG A 41 -7.67 -4.10 17.71
C ARG A 41 -7.17 -5.55 17.64
N GLN A 42 -7.30 -6.33 18.70
CA GLN A 42 -6.95 -7.76 18.70
C GLN A 42 -7.90 -8.62 17.84
N LEU A 43 -9.19 -8.25 17.75
CA LEU A 43 -10.21 -9.01 17.01
C LEU A 43 -10.34 -8.59 15.54
N ARG A 44 -9.78 -7.44 15.15
CA ARG A 44 -9.62 -7.04 13.76
C ARG A 44 -8.17 -7.12 13.29
N PRO A 45 -7.66 -8.31 12.96
CA PRO A 45 -6.71 -8.45 11.90
C PRO A 45 -7.48 -8.95 10.66
N SER A 46 -8.07 -8.04 9.92
CA SER A 46 -7.76 -8.09 8.50
C SER A 46 -6.36 -7.49 8.41
N LYS A 47 -5.31 -8.26 8.75
CA LYS A 47 -3.95 -7.82 8.46
C LYS A 47 -3.92 -7.64 6.96
N ILE A 48 -3.88 -6.38 6.52
CA ILE A 48 -3.71 -6.08 5.11
C ILE A 48 -2.35 -6.66 4.75
N PRO A 49 -2.26 -7.56 3.75
CA PRO A 49 -0.99 -8.16 3.39
C PRO A 49 0.05 -7.08 3.09
N THR A 50 1.27 -7.26 3.56
CA THR A 50 2.39 -6.32 3.32
C THR A 50 2.93 -6.44 1.90
N THR A 51 2.44 -7.43 1.15
CA THR A 51 2.66 -7.62 -0.27
C THR A 51 1.34 -7.48 -1.03
N SER A 52 1.41 -6.96 -2.25
CA SER A 52 0.25 -6.89 -3.14
C SER A 52 0.67 -7.04 -4.60
N ASN A 53 -0.30 -7.43 -5.43
CA ASN A 53 -0.15 -7.51 -6.87
C ASN A 53 -1.42 -6.99 -7.55
N ALA A 54 -1.25 -6.25 -8.63
CA ALA A 54 -2.34 -5.73 -9.44
C ALA A 54 -1.99 -5.77 -10.92
N TRP A 55 -2.95 -6.18 -11.74
CA TRP A 55 -2.83 -6.16 -13.19
C TRP A 55 -3.80 -5.16 -13.79
N THR A 56 -3.32 -4.33 -14.71
CA THR A 56 -4.15 -3.38 -15.44
C THR A 56 -3.59 -3.19 -16.84
N GLN A 57 -4.38 -3.54 -17.85
CA GLN A 57 -4.00 -3.39 -19.27
C GLN A 57 -2.60 -3.94 -19.61
N GLY A 58 -2.27 -5.13 -19.10
CA GLY A 58 -0.97 -5.75 -19.32
C GLY A 58 0.17 -5.20 -18.46
N VAL A 59 -0.07 -4.21 -17.60
CA VAL A 59 0.92 -3.79 -16.60
C VAL A 59 0.66 -4.51 -15.28
N CYS A 60 1.65 -5.25 -14.79
CA CYS A 60 1.67 -5.86 -13.48
C CYS A 60 2.43 -4.97 -12.50
N VAL A 61 1.82 -4.59 -11.40
CA VAL A 61 2.45 -3.85 -10.30
C VAL A 61 2.50 -4.75 -9.08
N GLN A 62 3.71 -5.07 -8.62
CA GLN A 62 3.96 -5.86 -7.44
C GLN A 62 4.57 -4.99 -6.35
N VAL A 63 4.09 -5.13 -5.12
CA VAL A 63 4.57 -4.36 -3.98
C VAL A 63 4.97 -5.30 -2.85
N SER A 64 6.05 -4.94 -2.16
CA SER A 64 6.40 -5.48 -0.86
C SER A 64 6.80 -4.35 0.08
N SER A 65 6.28 -4.35 1.30
CA SER A 65 6.60 -3.35 2.32
C SER A 65 7.23 -3.97 3.55
N TYR A 66 8.00 -3.15 4.26
CA TYR A 66 8.89 -3.56 5.34
C TYR A 66 8.99 -2.45 6.38
N PHE A 67 8.99 -2.81 7.66
CA PHE A 67 9.28 -1.85 8.72
C PHE A 67 10.79 -1.60 8.82
N LEU A 68 11.18 -0.36 9.11
CA LEU A 68 12.58 0.04 9.33
C LEU A 68 12.82 0.46 10.79
N PRO A 69 13.12 -0.49 11.71
CA PRO A 69 13.28 -0.19 13.14
C PRO A 69 14.35 0.85 13.43
N GLN A 70 15.49 0.78 12.71
CA GLN A 70 16.64 1.67 12.92
C GLN A 70 16.38 3.13 12.52
N GLN A 71 15.41 3.37 11.63
CA GLN A 71 15.00 4.72 11.22
C GLN A 71 13.73 5.19 11.95
N SER A 72 13.18 4.35 12.83
CA SER A 72 11.94 4.61 13.54
C SER A 72 12.20 4.98 15.00
N SER A 73 11.26 5.72 15.58
CA SER A 73 11.23 6.06 17.00
C SER A 73 9.80 5.85 17.53
N PRO A 74 9.42 4.62 17.90
CA PRO A 74 8.09 4.32 18.42
C PRO A 74 7.74 5.15 19.67
N ARG A 75 8.73 5.49 20.49
CA ARG A 75 8.56 6.35 21.68
C ARG A 75 8.03 7.74 21.36
N THR A 76 8.31 8.27 20.17
CA THR A 76 7.85 9.59 19.71
C THR A 76 6.76 9.48 18.64
N GLY A 77 6.21 8.28 18.41
CA GLY A 77 5.19 8.05 17.39
C GLY A 77 5.70 8.21 15.96
N SER A 78 6.98 7.93 15.70
CA SER A 78 7.55 7.99 14.34
C SER A 78 7.87 6.58 13.84
N TYR A 79 7.18 6.12 12.80
CA TYR A 79 7.36 4.80 12.20
C TYR A 79 7.72 4.96 10.72
N ILE A 80 8.85 4.41 10.31
CA ILE A 80 9.31 4.49 8.92
C ILE A 80 9.15 3.11 8.28
N PHE A 81 8.44 3.08 7.16
CA PHE A 81 8.28 1.89 6.34
C PHE A 81 8.98 2.08 5.00
N ALA A 82 9.68 1.05 4.52
CA ALA A 82 10.13 0.97 3.14
C ALA A 82 9.13 0.18 2.32
N TYR A 83 8.96 0.56 1.06
CA TYR A 83 8.24 -0.26 0.09
C TYR A 83 9.06 -0.40 -1.18
N ARG A 84 9.04 -1.62 -1.74
CA ARG A 84 9.64 -1.98 -3.01
C ARG A 84 8.53 -2.24 -4.00
N ILE A 85 8.58 -1.57 -5.14
CA ILE A 85 7.60 -1.73 -6.21
C ILE A 85 8.32 -2.20 -7.46
N THR A 86 7.80 -3.27 -8.06
CA THR A 86 8.19 -3.76 -9.38
C THR A 86 7.03 -3.50 -10.33
N ILE A 87 7.30 -2.82 -11.43
CA ILE A 87 6.34 -2.55 -12.51
C ILE A 87 6.82 -3.34 -13.72
N THR A 88 6.02 -4.30 -14.18
CA THR A 88 6.34 -5.17 -15.31
C THR A 88 5.34 -4.93 -16.43
N ASN A 89 5.83 -4.69 -17.64
CA ASN A 89 4.98 -4.65 -18.82
C ASN A 89 4.83 -6.06 -19.40
N GLU A 90 3.74 -6.73 -19.07
CA GLU A 90 3.31 -8.03 -19.61
C GLU A 90 2.43 -7.86 -20.87
N GLY A 91 2.23 -6.62 -21.33
CA GLY A 91 1.49 -6.28 -22.54
C GLY A 91 2.32 -6.44 -23.81
N GLN A 92 1.69 -6.12 -24.96
CA GLN A 92 2.31 -6.27 -26.28
C GLN A 92 2.91 -4.98 -26.85
N VAL A 93 2.66 -3.85 -26.19
CA VAL A 93 3.12 -2.53 -26.64
C VAL A 93 3.93 -1.83 -25.55
N PRO A 94 4.88 -0.93 -25.90
CA PRO A 94 5.59 -0.16 -24.88
C PRO A 94 4.64 0.73 -24.07
N VAL A 95 4.95 0.92 -22.79
CA VAL A 95 4.21 1.80 -21.88
C VAL A 95 5.17 2.72 -21.14
N LYS A 96 4.75 3.96 -20.88
CA LYS A 96 5.53 4.93 -20.08
C LYS A 96 4.76 5.40 -18.87
N LEU A 97 5.41 5.38 -17.72
CA LEU A 97 4.91 5.98 -16.49
C LEU A 97 5.10 7.51 -16.54
N LEU A 98 4.01 8.23 -16.29
CA LEU A 98 3.96 9.69 -16.30
C LEU A 98 3.88 10.28 -14.90
N SER A 99 2.99 9.76 -14.07
CA SER A 99 2.72 10.29 -12.74
C SER A 99 2.28 9.19 -11.77
N ARG A 100 2.28 9.51 -10.48
CA ARG A 100 1.80 8.65 -9.41
C ARG A 100 0.78 9.38 -8.56
N HIS A 101 -0.16 8.62 -8.03
CA HIS A 101 -1.15 9.06 -7.07
C HIS A 101 -1.26 8.02 -5.95
N TRP A 102 -1.03 8.45 -4.71
CA TRP A 102 -1.08 7.62 -3.51
C TRP A 102 -2.15 8.10 -2.56
N MET A 103 -2.85 7.13 -1.97
CA MET A 103 -3.69 7.27 -0.79
C MET A 103 -3.01 6.51 0.35
N ILE A 104 -2.69 7.20 1.44
CA ILE A 104 -1.94 6.68 2.57
C ILE A 104 -2.81 6.81 3.81
N ALA A 105 -3.20 5.69 4.40
CA ALA A 105 -4.00 5.66 5.61
C ALA A 105 -3.17 5.25 6.82
N ASP A 106 -3.22 6.04 7.89
CA ASP A 106 -2.64 5.66 9.18
C ASP A 106 -3.61 4.76 9.99
N GLY A 107 -3.13 4.24 11.11
CA GLY A 107 -3.89 3.35 11.99
C GLY A 107 -5.00 4.04 12.78
N ASN A 108 -5.06 5.37 12.76
CA ASN A 108 -6.12 6.17 13.36
C ASN A 108 -7.21 6.56 12.34
N GLY A 109 -7.05 6.16 11.07
CA GLY A 109 -7.98 6.47 10.00
C GLY A 109 -7.74 7.83 9.33
N HIS A 110 -6.61 8.50 9.62
CA HIS A 110 -6.23 9.68 8.84
C HIS A 110 -5.75 9.24 7.46
N MET A 111 -6.19 9.96 6.44
CA MET A 111 -5.83 9.73 5.04
C MET A 111 -5.01 10.91 4.51
N GLU A 112 -3.87 10.61 3.92
CA GLU A 112 -3.03 11.55 3.17
C GLU A 112 -3.03 11.19 1.68
N GLU A 113 -3.17 12.20 0.84
CA GLU A 113 -3.14 12.07 -0.62
C GLU A 113 -1.83 12.67 -1.16
N VAL A 114 -1.07 11.89 -1.90
CA VAL A 114 0.20 12.33 -2.50
C VAL A 114 0.15 12.13 -4.01
N LYS A 115 0.29 13.23 -4.75
CA LYS A 115 0.38 13.21 -6.22
C LYS A 115 1.72 13.77 -6.66
N GLY A 116 2.27 13.24 -7.74
CA GLY A 116 3.48 13.81 -8.31
C GLY A 116 3.93 13.17 -9.61
N PRO A 117 4.81 13.86 -10.35
CA PRO A 117 5.34 13.35 -11.60
C PRO A 117 6.33 12.20 -11.35
N GLY A 118 6.29 11.21 -12.24
CA GLY A 118 7.18 10.05 -12.22
C GLY A 118 7.16 9.25 -10.92
N VAL A 119 8.19 8.43 -10.75
CA VAL A 119 8.51 7.69 -9.52
C VAL A 119 9.99 7.88 -9.22
N VAL A 120 10.34 8.26 -7.99
CA VAL A 120 11.74 8.52 -7.57
C VAL A 120 12.55 9.39 -8.55
N GLY A 121 11.90 10.39 -9.16
CA GLY A 121 12.52 11.28 -10.16
C GLY A 121 12.65 10.69 -11.58
N GLN A 122 12.12 9.50 -11.82
CA GLN A 122 12.22 8.77 -13.09
C GLN A 122 10.85 8.60 -13.77
N PHE A 123 10.88 8.46 -15.09
CA PHE A 123 9.71 8.26 -15.95
C PHE A 123 9.95 7.03 -16.85
N PRO A 124 9.95 5.81 -16.28
CA PRO A 124 10.35 4.60 -16.99
C PRO A 124 9.45 4.36 -18.23
N LEU A 125 10.10 4.09 -19.35
CA LEU A 125 9.49 3.51 -20.55
C LEU A 125 9.81 2.02 -20.53
N LEU A 126 8.79 1.18 -20.51
CA LEU A 126 8.89 -0.27 -20.43
C LEU A 126 8.42 -0.89 -21.74
N ARG A 127 9.30 -1.57 -22.46
CA ARG A 127 8.93 -2.44 -23.59
C ARG A 127 8.25 -3.71 -23.07
N PRO A 128 7.54 -4.46 -23.95
CA PRO A 128 7.03 -5.78 -23.60
C PRO A 128 8.09 -6.67 -22.94
N GLY A 129 7.76 -7.24 -21.78
CA GLY A 129 8.63 -8.08 -20.95
C GLY A 129 9.58 -7.31 -20.02
N GLU A 130 9.76 -6.00 -20.19
CA GLU A 130 10.65 -5.21 -19.33
C GLU A 130 10.02 -4.91 -17.98
N SER A 131 10.88 -4.80 -16.96
CA SER A 131 10.48 -4.46 -15.59
C SER A 131 11.29 -3.29 -15.06
N PHE A 132 10.66 -2.42 -14.27
CA PHE A 132 11.32 -1.38 -13.50
C PHE A 132 11.04 -1.58 -12.01
N GLN A 133 12.09 -1.59 -11.20
CA GLN A 133 11.99 -1.74 -9.75
C GLN A 133 12.57 -0.52 -9.05
N TYR A 134 11.86 -0.04 -8.02
CA TYR A 134 12.38 0.99 -7.12
C TYR A 134 12.01 0.71 -5.67
N THR A 135 12.69 1.41 -4.76
CA THR A 135 12.39 1.41 -3.33
C THR A 135 12.25 2.84 -2.87
N SER A 136 11.25 3.09 -2.03
CA SER A 136 10.99 4.38 -1.40
C SER A 136 10.49 4.15 0.03
N ALA A 137 10.22 5.22 0.78
CA ALA A 137 9.78 5.17 2.16
C ALA A 137 8.48 5.94 2.38
N ALA A 138 7.73 5.52 3.40
CA ALA A 138 6.53 6.17 3.90
C ALA A 138 6.65 6.34 5.43
N PRO A 139 6.74 7.58 5.95
CA PRO A 139 6.63 7.84 7.37
C PRO A 139 5.16 7.77 7.82
N LEU A 140 4.89 7.14 8.95
CA LEU A 140 3.58 7.14 9.61
C LEU A 140 3.71 7.51 11.09
N LYS A 141 2.59 8.01 11.65
CA LYS A 141 2.47 8.30 13.08
C LYS A 141 2.00 7.11 13.93
N THR A 142 1.70 5.99 13.27
CA THR A 142 1.10 4.79 13.87
C THR A 142 1.91 3.54 13.48
N PRO A 143 1.87 2.47 14.30
CA PRO A 143 2.58 1.22 14.01
C PRO A 143 1.94 0.42 12.85
N GLN A 144 0.75 0.80 12.43
CA GLN A 144 0.04 0.17 11.33
C GLN A 144 -0.60 1.23 10.43
N GLY A 145 -0.83 0.87 9.17
CA GLY A 145 -1.49 1.67 8.15
C GLY A 145 -1.62 0.88 6.85
N TYR A 146 -2.00 1.53 5.78
CA TYR A 146 -1.94 0.96 4.44
C TYR A 146 -1.73 2.03 3.38
N MET A 147 -1.28 1.60 2.21
CA MET A 147 -1.17 2.43 1.03
C MET A 147 -1.86 1.75 -0.14
N GLU A 148 -2.46 2.55 -1.00
CA GLU A 148 -2.97 2.15 -2.31
C GLU A 148 -2.89 3.33 -3.27
N GLY A 149 -3.00 3.08 -4.57
CA GLY A 149 -2.83 4.17 -5.52
C GLY A 149 -2.89 3.77 -6.97
N THR A 150 -2.46 4.68 -7.83
CA THR A 150 -2.39 4.48 -9.27
C THR A 150 -1.14 5.11 -9.87
N PHE A 151 -0.67 4.52 -10.96
CA PHE A 151 0.27 5.16 -11.88
C PHE A 151 -0.48 5.59 -13.14
N GLU A 152 -0.30 6.84 -13.53
CA GLU A 152 -0.73 7.29 -14.84
C GLU A 152 0.28 6.80 -15.87
N MET A 153 -0.21 6.07 -16.85
CA MET A 153 0.56 5.44 -17.92
C MET A 153 0.08 5.92 -19.28
N VAL A 154 0.96 5.84 -20.26
CA VAL A 154 0.59 5.98 -21.68
C VAL A 154 1.21 4.87 -22.53
N THR A 155 0.45 4.32 -23.46
CA THR A 155 0.94 3.31 -24.42
C THR A 155 1.65 3.96 -25.61
N PHE A 156 2.40 3.16 -26.39
CA PHE A 156 2.97 3.56 -27.67
C PHE A 156 2.67 2.51 -28.73
N THR A 157 2.37 2.95 -29.95
CA THR A 157 2.18 2.03 -31.09
C THR A 157 3.51 1.40 -31.52
N ALA A 158 3.45 0.38 -32.38
CA ALA A 158 4.64 -0.20 -33.00
C ALA A 158 5.47 0.83 -33.81
N SER A 159 4.83 1.89 -34.33
CA SER A 159 5.50 3.00 -35.01
C SER A 159 6.08 4.06 -34.06
N GLY A 160 5.91 3.89 -32.74
CA GLY A 160 6.37 4.83 -31.72
C GLY A 160 5.44 6.04 -31.50
N ALA A 161 4.25 6.06 -32.12
CA ALA A 161 3.26 7.09 -31.85
C ALA A 161 2.65 6.90 -30.46
N ARG A 162 2.37 8.01 -29.76
CA ARG A 162 1.74 7.98 -28.43
C ARG A 162 0.30 7.46 -28.57
N GLY A 163 -0.03 6.48 -27.73
CA GLY A 163 -1.35 5.86 -27.66
C GLY A 163 -2.17 6.38 -26.49
N GLU A 164 -3.03 5.51 -25.96
CA GLU A 164 -4.01 5.82 -24.91
C GLU A 164 -3.36 5.99 -23.54
N HIS A 165 -3.94 6.89 -22.73
CA HIS A 165 -3.66 7.01 -21.31
C HIS A 165 -4.50 6.00 -20.52
N PHE A 166 -3.92 5.44 -19.45
CA PHE A 166 -4.63 4.60 -18.51
C PHE A 166 -4.04 4.70 -17.10
N GLN A 167 -4.78 4.25 -16.10
CA GLN A 167 -4.34 4.21 -14.71
C GLN A 167 -4.01 2.78 -14.30
N ALA A 168 -2.73 2.43 -14.22
CA ALA A 168 -2.31 1.15 -13.66
C ALA A 168 -2.56 1.16 -12.15
N GLN A 169 -3.30 0.17 -11.65
CA GLN A 169 -3.65 0.08 -10.23
C GLN A 169 -2.44 -0.37 -9.40
N VAL A 170 -2.34 0.19 -8.20
CA VAL A 170 -1.50 -0.36 -7.13
C VAL A 170 -2.44 -0.87 -6.05
N ALA A 171 -2.57 -2.20 -5.97
CA ALA A 171 -3.42 -2.83 -4.97
C ALA A 171 -2.95 -2.49 -3.55
N ARG A 172 -3.92 -2.34 -2.65
CA ARG A 172 -3.69 -2.03 -1.25
C ARG A 172 -2.69 -2.97 -0.62
N PHE A 173 -1.70 -2.40 0.06
CA PHE A 173 -0.72 -3.13 0.86
C PHE A 173 -0.60 -2.52 2.26
N GLY A 174 -0.41 -3.37 3.26
CA GLY A 174 -0.32 -2.99 4.66
C GLY A 174 1.06 -2.43 4.99
N LEU A 175 1.11 -1.41 5.83
CA LEU A 175 2.31 -0.95 6.52
C LEU A 175 2.17 -1.41 7.97
N ASP A 176 3.00 -2.34 8.41
CA ASP A 176 2.82 -3.00 9.72
C ASP A 176 4.20 -3.21 10.37
N THR A 177 4.37 -2.86 11.65
CA THR A 177 5.62 -3.07 12.39
C THR A 177 5.98 -4.55 12.56
N ASP A 178 5.00 -5.45 12.43
CA ASP A 178 5.21 -6.90 12.43
C ASP A 178 5.61 -7.41 11.03
N ALA A 179 5.60 -6.56 10.00
CA ALA A 179 6.09 -6.92 8.67
C ALA A 179 7.58 -7.29 8.76
N GLY A 180 7.99 -8.33 8.01
CA GLY A 180 9.38 -8.72 7.94
C GLY A 180 10.32 -7.55 7.64
N CYS A 181 11.56 -7.60 8.12
CA CYS A 181 12.57 -6.59 7.84
C CYS A 181 13.03 -6.72 6.37
N MET A 182 13.38 -5.59 5.73
CA MET A 182 14.05 -5.61 4.43
C MET A 182 15.30 -6.50 4.50
N PRO A 183 15.48 -7.47 3.59
CA PRO A 183 16.75 -8.18 3.51
C PRO A 183 17.87 -7.17 3.20
N ALA A 184 19.01 -7.30 3.90
CA ALA A 184 20.17 -6.46 3.65
C ALA A 184 20.56 -6.53 2.17
N LYS A 185 20.92 -5.37 1.58
CA LYS A 185 21.44 -5.32 0.20
C LYS A 185 22.59 -6.33 0.08
N GLN A 186 22.41 -7.39 -0.69
CA GLN A 186 23.53 -8.18 -1.18
C GLN A 186 24.38 -7.23 -2.03
N HIS A 187 25.54 -6.83 -1.52
CA HIS A 187 26.54 -6.15 -2.32
C HIS A 187 27.09 -7.18 -3.30
N GLY A 188 26.58 -7.16 -4.54
CA GLY A 188 27.21 -7.86 -5.64
C GLY A 188 28.61 -7.29 -5.85
N ARG A 189 29.61 -8.19 -5.80
CA ARG A 189 30.97 -7.93 -6.25
C ARG A 189 31.00 -7.73 -7.76
#